data_AF-A0A162MYI8-F1
#
_entry.id   AF-A0A162MYI8-F1
#
_cell.length_a   1.000
_cell.length_b   1.000
_cell.length_c   1.000
_cell.angle_alpha   90.00
_cell.angle_beta   90.00
_cell.angle_gamma   90.00
#
_symmetry.space_group_name_H-M   'P 1'
#
loop_
_entity.id
_entity.type
_entity.pdbx_description
1 polymer ?
#
loop_
_entity_poly.entity_id
_entity_poly.type
_entity_poly.pdbx_seq_one_letter_code
_entity_poly.pdbx_strand_id
1 'polypeptide(L)'
;MNAASTLQIDVHAFQPHSMSPASIHGCYGLFDVLDLKREYNVKARTRHCLARGAEVYVKLARLEFEVRALEREVKVYHRLCGSAVSPALVGYVYEATHDRVVGFITEELVGHYPESTDDYAACSEALRDLSHCVICMKWASSTAI
;
A
#
# COMPACT_ATOMS: atom_id res chain seq x y z
N MET A 1 -23.13 -50.59 3.47
CA MET A 1 -22.09 -50.03 4.35
C MET A 1 -21.58 -48.77 3.66
N ASN A 2 -22.01 -47.58 4.09
CA ASN A 2 -21.57 -46.32 3.50
C ASN A 2 -20.26 -45.90 4.17
N ALA A 3 -19.18 -45.89 3.40
CA ALA A 3 -17.90 -45.35 3.83
C ALA A 3 -18.05 -43.82 3.97
N ALA A 4 -17.97 -43.32 5.19
CA ALA A 4 -17.85 -41.89 5.44
C ALA A 4 -16.46 -41.45 4.94
N SER A 5 -16.42 -40.67 3.86
CA SER A 5 -15.20 -40.03 3.40
C SER A 5 -14.79 -38.97 4.42
N THR A 6 -13.62 -39.13 5.02
CA THR A 6 -13.04 -38.15 5.95
C THR A 6 -12.45 -37.00 5.14
N LEU A 7 -13.01 -35.79 5.30
CA LEU A 7 -12.48 -34.59 4.68
C LEU A 7 -11.17 -34.20 5.39
N GLN A 8 -10.05 -34.23 4.66
CA GLN A 8 -8.76 -33.76 5.16
C GLN A 8 -8.59 -32.29 4.80
N ILE A 9 -8.34 -31.45 5.81
CA ILE A 9 -8.03 -30.02 5.66
C ILE A 9 -6.54 -29.85 5.84
N ASP A 10 -5.84 -29.43 4.79
CA ASP A 10 -4.46 -28.95 4.89
C ASP A 10 -4.47 -27.43 5.02
N VAL A 11 -4.22 -26.96 6.23
CA VAL A 11 -4.18 -25.52 6.57
C VAL A 11 -2.98 -24.79 5.93
N HIS A 12 -2.01 -25.52 5.39
CA HIS A 12 -0.79 -24.98 4.77
C HIS A 12 -0.69 -25.27 3.27
N ALA A 13 -1.78 -25.74 2.66
CA ALA A 13 -1.84 -25.98 1.21
C ALA A 13 -1.49 -24.73 0.40
N PHE A 14 -1.67 -23.53 0.97
CA PHE A 14 -1.29 -22.25 0.37
C PHE A 14 -0.28 -21.54 1.25
N GLN A 15 0.87 -21.19 0.67
CA GLN A 15 1.85 -20.35 1.34
C GLN A 15 1.25 -18.95 1.54
N PRO A 16 1.35 -18.37 2.75
CA PRO A 16 0.90 -17.01 2.99
C PRO A 16 1.62 -16.04 2.06
N HIS A 17 0.88 -15.17 1.37
CA HIS A 17 1.50 -14.16 0.52
C HIS A 17 2.24 -13.12 1.37
N SER A 18 3.36 -12.66 0.84
CA SER A 18 4.22 -11.63 1.44
C SER A 18 4.96 -10.91 0.32
N MET A 19 5.33 -9.64 0.55
CA MET A 19 6.28 -8.93 -0.29
C MET A 19 7.63 -9.65 -0.31
N SER A 20 8.35 -9.54 -1.42
CA SER A 20 9.74 -9.98 -1.49
C SER A 20 10.61 -9.15 -0.53
N PRO A 21 11.55 -9.79 0.20
CA PRO A 21 12.56 -9.08 1.00
C PRO A 21 13.33 -8.01 0.23
N ALA A 22 13.52 -8.19 -1.09
CA ALA A 22 14.18 -7.21 -1.96
C ALA A 22 13.40 -5.90 -2.13
N SER A 23 12.10 -5.89 -1.81
CA SER A 23 11.23 -4.72 -1.85
C SER A 23 11.14 -4.01 -0.48
N ILE A 24 11.76 -4.59 0.57
CA ILE A 24 11.69 -4.12 1.95
C ILE A 24 13.02 -3.48 2.32
N HIS A 25 12.99 -2.19 2.63
CA HIS A 25 14.18 -1.44 3.02
C HIS A 25 14.24 -1.34 4.55
N GLY A 26 15.32 -1.82 5.17
CA GLY A 26 15.44 -1.94 6.63
C GLY A 26 15.51 -0.64 7.42
N CYS A 27 15.52 0.52 6.76
CA CYS A 27 15.48 1.83 7.41
C CYS A 27 14.07 2.27 7.83
N TYR A 28 13.02 1.56 7.41
CA TYR A 28 11.63 1.89 7.72
C TYR A 28 11.09 1.08 8.91
N GLY A 29 10.09 1.63 9.59
CA GLY A 29 9.43 0.94 10.69
C GLY A 29 8.60 -0.27 10.22
N LEU A 30 8.48 -1.27 11.09
CA LEU A 30 7.53 -2.37 10.94
C LEU A 30 6.33 -2.14 11.87
N PHE A 31 5.14 -2.44 11.36
CA PHE A 31 3.86 -2.24 12.02
C PHE A 31 3.01 -3.50 11.90
N ASP A 32 2.51 -4.00 13.03
CA ASP A 32 1.53 -5.09 13.00
C ASP A 32 0.22 -4.58 12.43
N VAL A 33 -0.36 -5.29 11.47
CA VAL A 33 -1.68 -4.96 10.94
C VAL A 33 -2.76 -4.91 12.03
N LEU A 34 -2.60 -5.68 13.11
CA LEU A 34 -3.56 -5.75 14.22
C LEU A 34 -3.44 -4.57 15.18
N ASP A 35 -2.28 -3.93 15.26
CA ASP A 35 -2.05 -2.75 16.11
C ASP A 35 -2.52 -1.45 15.46
N LEU A 36 -2.82 -1.47 14.15
CA LEU A 36 -3.28 -0.31 13.41
C LEU A 36 -4.76 -0.02 13.73
N LYS A 37 -4.99 1.01 14.55
CA LYS A 37 -6.34 1.48 14.85
C LYS A 37 -6.96 2.09 13.59
N ARG A 38 -7.95 1.40 13.04
CA ARG A 38 -8.68 1.84 11.84
C ARG A 38 -9.65 2.96 12.18
N GLU A 39 -9.60 4.03 11.41
CA GLU A 39 -10.63 5.08 11.45
C GLU A 39 -11.70 4.80 10.40
N TYR A 40 -11.31 4.79 9.13
CA TYR A 40 -12.21 4.51 8.00
C TYR A 40 -11.47 3.92 6.80
N ASN A 41 -12.23 3.39 5.84
CA ASN A 41 -11.69 2.90 4.58
C ASN A 41 -11.73 4.03 3.53
N VAL A 42 -10.58 4.32 2.91
CA VAL A 42 -10.49 5.24 1.76
C VAL A 42 -10.87 4.50 0.48
N LYS A 43 -10.34 3.28 0.31
CA LYS A 43 -10.63 2.36 -0.80
C LYS A 43 -10.59 0.92 -0.27
N ALA A 44 -10.95 -0.05 -1.13
CA ALA A 44 -10.97 -1.48 -0.77
C ALA A 44 -9.67 -2.00 -0.13
N ARG A 45 -8.53 -1.41 -0.47
CA ARG A 45 -7.19 -1.81 0.01
C ARG A 45 -6.47 -0.72 0.80
N THR A 46 -7.07 0.46 0.92
CA THR A 46 -6.44 1.63 1.55
C THR A 46 -7.30 2.11 2.70
N ARG A 47 -6.69 2.24 3.86
CA ARG A 47 -7.33 2.61 5.12
C ARG A 47 -6.65 3.85 5.67
N HIS A 48 -7.45 4.68 6.33
CA HIS A 48 -6.94 5.72 7.20
C HIS A 48 -6.90 5.14 8.63
N CYS A 49 -5.76 5.30 9.28
CA CYS A 49 -5.46 4.69 10.57
C CYS A 49 -4.65 5.63 11.44
N LEU A 50 -4.75 5.41 12.76
CA LEU A 50 -3.83 5.98 13.72
C LEU A 50 -2.69 4.98 14.00
N ALA A 51 -1.44 5.37 13.73
CA ALA A 51 -0.26 4.57 13.99
C ALA A 51 0.74 5.37 14.85
N ARG A 52 1.06 4.86 16.04
CA ARG A 52 1.99 5.51 17.00
C ARG A 52 1.63 6.98 17.30
N GLY A 53 0.34 7.31 17.28
CA GLY A 53 -0.16 8.66 17.55
C GLY A 53 -0.17 9.61 16.35
N ALA A 54 0.14 9.14 15.14
CA ALA A 54 0.06 9.91 13.91
C ALA A 54 -1.00 9.34 12.96
N GLU A 55 -1.73 10.22 12.26
CA GLU A 55 -2.63 9.84 11.18
C GLU A 55 -1.84 9.37 9.97
N VAL A 56 -2.23 8.22 9.42
CA VAL A 56 -1.52 7.56 8.33
C VAL A 56 -2.47 6.91 7.35
N TYR A 57 -2.00 6.74 6.12
CA TYR A 57 -2.65 5.87 5.14
C TYR A 57 -1.94 4.53 5.06
N VAL A 58 -2.72 3.45 5.18
CA VAL A 58 -2.24 2.08 5.15
C VAL A 58 -2.78 1.40 3.92
N LYS A 59 -1.91 0.81 3.09
CA LYS A 59 -2.31 0.02 1.94
C LYS A 59 -1.90 -1.44 2.11
N LEU A 60 -2.85 -2.35 1.91
CA LEU A 60 -2.66 -3.79 2.13
C LEU A 60 -2.89 -4.60 0.85
N ALA A 61 -2.10 -5.65 0.68
CA ALA A 61 -2.38 -6.78 -0.19
C ALA A 61 -3.11 -7.85 0.63
N ARG A 62 -4.40 -8.03 0.35
CA ARG A 62 -5.24 -9.05 0.98
C ARG A 62 -5.10 -10.40 0.29
N LEU A 63 -4.66 -10.38 -0.97
CA LEU A 63 -4.52 -11.55 -1.82
C LEU A 63 -3.16 -11.53 -2.53
N GLU A 64 -2.66 -12.71 -2.90
CA GLU A 64 -1.33 -12.88 -3.50
C GLU A 64 -1.12 -12.04 -4.76
N PHE A 65 -2.10 -12.01 -5.67
CA PHE A 65 -2.00 -11.25 -6.92
C PHE A 65 -1.90 -9.73 -6.69
N GLU A 66 -2.29 -9.23 -5.52
CA GLU A 66 -2.20 -7.81 -5.16
C GLU A 66 -0.76 -7.41 -4.74
N VAL A 67 0.07 -8.36 -4.31
CA VAL A 67 1.43 -8.12 -3.79
C VAL A 67 2.31 -7.46 -4.84
N ARG A 68 2.34 -7.97 -6.07
CA ARG A 68 3.19 -7.40 -7.14
C ARG A 68 2.86 -5.94 -7.45
N ALA A 69 1.59 -5.55 -7.33
CA ALA A 69 1.19 -4.15 -7.50
C ALA A 69 1.70 -3.29 -6.34
N LEU A 70 1.64 -3.82 -5.13
CA LEU A 70 2.11 -3.15 -3.91
C LEU A 70 3.63 -2.95 -3.93
N GLU A 71 4.41 -3.94 -4.37
CA GLU A 71 5.87 -3.82 -4.53
C GLU A 71 6.27 -2.76 -5.56
N ARG A 72 5.53 -2.66 -6.67
CA ARG A 72 5.77 -1.59 -7.67
C ARG A 72 5.53 -0.21 -7.07
N GLU A 73 4.49 -0.06 -6.28
CA GLU A 73 4.13 1.19 -5.62
C GLU A 73 5.18 1.59 -4.56
N VAL A 74 5.65 0.64 -3.74
CA VAL A 74 6.76 0.88 -2.82
C VAL A 74 8.02 1.33 -3.56
N LYS A 75 8.35 0.73 -4.72
CA LYS A 75 9.47 1.18 -5.56
C LYS A 75 9.29 2.62 -6.06
N VAL A 76 8.07 3.07 -6.32
CA VAL A 76 7.78 4.47 -6.66
C VAL A 76 8.07 5.37 -5.47
N TYR A 77 7.55 5.04 -4.28
CA TYR A 77 7.78 5.82 -3.06
C TYR A 77 9.26 5.96 -2.73
N HIS A 78 10.07 4.90 -2.91
CA HIS A 78 11.52 5.00 -2.72
C HIS A 78 12.19 5.94 -3.72
N ARG A 79 11.74 5.97 -4.98
CA ARG A 79 12.27 6.91 -5.98
C ARG A 79 11.84 8.36 -5.73
N LEU A 80 10.68 8.54 -5.09
CA LEU A 80 10.12 9.84 -4.74
C LEU A 80 10.51 10.30 -3.32
N CYS A 81 11.34 9.54 -2.62
CA CYS A 81 11.76 9.85 -1.26
C CYS A 81 12.42 11.24 -1.21
N GLY A 82 11.89 12.12 -0.37
CA GLY A 82 12.34 13.51 -0.23
C GLY A 82 11.79 14.48 -1.28
N SER A 83 10.97 14.03 -2.23
CA SER A 83 10.25 14.93 -3.15
C SER A 83 8.99 15.48 -2.48
N ALA A 84 8.56 16.67 -2.90
CA ALA A 84 7.32 17.29 -2.43
C ALA A 84 6.04 16.72 -3.09
N VAL A 85 6.18 15.88 -4.12
CA VAL A 85 5.06 15.36 -4.94
C VAL A 85 4.52 14.01 -4.47
N SER A 86 5.03 13.48 -3.37
CA SER A 86 4.64 12.17 -2.83
C SER A 86 4.62 12.21 -1.31
N PRO A 87 3.62 11.60 -0.66
CA PRO A 87 3.67 11.46 0.79
C PRO A 87 4.83 10.54 1.17
N ALA A 88 5.48 10.85 2.30
CA ALA A 88 6.58 10.07 2.82
C ALA A 88 6.13 8.64 3.17
N LEU A 89 6.95 7.67 2.76
CA LEU A 89 6.82 6.30 3.23
C LEU A 89 7.24 6.25 4.71
N VAL A 90 6.36 5.76 5.57
CA VAL A 90 6.60 5.65 7.02
C VAL A 90 7.11 4.26 7.38
N GLY A 91 6.59 3.22 6.72
CA GLY A 91 6.77 1.86 7.18
C GLY A 91 6.20 0.78 6.29
N TYR A 92 6.47 -0.45 6.71
CA TYR A 92 5.87 -1.67 6.19
C TYR A 92 4.91 -2.27 7.20
N VAL A 93 3.85 -2.89 6.69
CA VAL A 93 2.84 -3.58 7.50
C VAL A 93 3.04 -5.07 7.39
N TYR A 94 3.16 -5.74 8.53
CA TYR A 94 3.24 -7.19 8.59
C TYR A 94 1.97 -7.79 9.22
N GLU A 95 1.74 -9.08 8.99
CA GLU A 95 0.64 -9.82 9.61
C GLU A 95 1.17 -11.12 10.20
N ALA A 96 0.91 -11.33 11.50
CA ALA A 96 1.36 -12.44 12.35
C ALA A 96 2.88 -12.52 12.60
N THR A 97 3.72 -12.35 11.58
CA THR A 97 5.18 -12.45 11.69
C THR A 97 5.87 -11.33 10.91
N HIS A 98 7.03 -10.86 11.39
CA HIS A 98 7.75 -9.73 10.78
C HIS A 98 8.23 -9.99 9.34
N ASP A 99 8.44 -11.25 8.96
CA ASP A 99 8.81 -11.67 7.60
C ASP A 99 7.62 -11.71 6.63
N ARG A 100 6.40 -11.65 7.16
CA ARG A 100 5.17 -11.59 6.37
C ARG A 100 4.68 -10.16 6.21
N VAL A 101 5.35 -9.42 5.34
CA VAL A 101 4.95 -8.05 4.98
C VAL A 101 3.85 -8.07 3.93
N VAL A 102 2.69 -7.55 4.31
CA VAL A 102 1.46 -7.54 3.49
C VAL A 102 1.06 -6.13 3.07
N GLY A 103 1.81 -5.10 3.44
CA GLY A 103 1.44 -3.73 3.11
C GLY A 103 2.49 -2.69 3.42
N PHE A 104 2.12 -1.43 3.26
CA PHE A 104 2.95 -0.27 3.60
C PHE A 104 2.11 0.87 4.19
N ILE A 105 2.79 1.80 4.84
CA ILE A 105 2.23 2.98 5.50
C ILE A 105 2.87 4.23 4.91
N THR A 106 2.06 5.24 4.62
CA THR A 106 2.50 6.60 4.30
C THR A 106 1.97 7.59 5.33
N GLU A 107 2.58 8.77 5.40
CA GLU A 107 1.96 9.89 6.10
C GLU A 107 0.57 10.21 5.53
N GLU A 108 -0.26 10.86 6.35
CA GLU A 108 -1.52 11.43 5.88
C GLU A 108 -1.25 12.54 4.85
N LEU A 109 -1.97 12.47 3.73
CA LEU A 109 -2.02 13.54 2.77
C LEU A 109 -3.13 14.52 3.18
N VAL A 110 -2.74 15.66 3.73
CA VAL A 110 -3.67 16.74 4.08
C VAL A 110 -3.89 17.62 2.86
N GLY A 111 -5.14 17.75 2.44
CA GLY A 111 -5.51 18.55 1.27
C GLY A 111 -6.94 18.29 0.83
N HIS A 112 -7.24 18.70 -0.40
CA HIS A 112 -8.52 18.46 -1.05
C HIS A 112 -8.29 17.82 -2.41
N TYR A 113 -9.32 17.14 -2.91
CA TYR A 113 -9.33 16.71 -4.31
C TYR A 113 -9.53 17.93 -5.20
N PRO A 114 -8.95 17.99 -6.41
CA PRO A 114 -9.29 19.04 -7.37
C PRO A 114 -10.78 19.01 -7.68
N GLU A 115 -11.48 20.13 -7.45
CA GLU A 115 -12.94 20.24 -7.62
C GLU A 115 -13.31 21.07 -8.85
N SER A 116 -12.39 21.88 -9.38
CA SER A 116 -12.66 22.77 -10.50
C SER A 116 -11.45 22.97 -11.42
N THR A 117 -11.65 23.75 -12.48
CA THR A 117 -10.57 24.17 -13.39
C THR A 117 -9.56 25.09 -12.73
N ASP A 118 -9.88 25.71 -11.60
CA ASP A 118 -8.97 26.62 -10.91
C ASP A 118 -7.76 25.86 -10.33
N ASP A 119 -7.94 24.57 -10.02
CA ASP A 119 -6.89 23.67 -9.55
C ASP A 119 -5.94 23.19 -10.67
N TYR A 120 -6.26 23.51 -11.94
CA TYR A 120 -5.52 23.01 -13.10
C TYR A 120 -4.06 23.43 -13.08
N ALA A 121 -3.77 24.68 -12.72
CA ALA A 121 -2.41 25.20 -12.68
C ALA A 121 -1.55 24.41 -11.68
N ALA A 122 -2.04 24.24 -10.46
CA ALA A 122 -1.37 23.48 -9.40
C ALA A 122 -1.19 22.00 -9.78
N CYS A 123 -2.22 21.37 -10.34
CA CYS A 123 -2.13 19.99 -10.81
C CYS A 123 -1.10 19.82 -11.95
N SER A 124 -1.06 20.77 -12.89
CA SER A 124 -0.13 20.75 -14.02
C SER A 124 1.32 20.90 -13.55
N GLU A 125 1.57 21.77 -12.58
CA GLU A 125 2.88 21.96 -11.96
C GLU A 125 3.32 20.69 -11.22
N ALA A 126 2.48 20.14 -10.33
CA ALA A 126 2.79 18.90 -9.61
C ALA A 126 3.06 17.71 -10.55
N LEU A 127 2.33 17.62 -11.66
CA LEU A 127 2.57 16.59 -12.68
C LEU A 127 3.92 16.77 -13.39
N ARG A 128 4.33 18.02 -13.66
CA ARG A 128 5.65 18.29 -14.24
C ARG A 128 6.76 17.87 -13.27
N ASP A 129 6.65 18.26 -12.01
CA ASP A 129 7.61 17.88 -10.98
C ASP A 129 7.70 16.36 -10.83
N LEU A 130 6.56 15.68 -10.79
CA LEU A 130 6.51 14.22 -10.75
C LEU A 130 7.22 13.58 -11.97
N SER A 131 6.99 14.11 -13.17
CA SER A 131 7.61 13.60 -14.40
C SER A 131 9.12 13.81 -14.46
N HIS A 132 9.63 14.87 -13.82
CA HIS A 132 11.07 15.10 -13.66
C HIS A 132 11.68 14.12 -12.65
N CYS A 133 10.94 13.74 -11.61
CA CYS A 133 11.40 12.76 -10.63
C CYS A 133 11.31 11.31 -11.13
N VAL A 134 10.30 10.99 -11.95
CA VAL A 134 9.95 9.61 -12.34
C VAL A 134 9.52 9.61 -13.80
N ILE A 135 10.45 9.42 -14.73
CA ILE A 135 10.08 9.25 -16.14
C ILE A 135 9.18 8.01 -16.28
N CYS A 136 7.88 8.28 -16.50
CA CYS A 136 6.74 7.45 -16.91
C CYS A 136 6.52 6.11 -16.20
N MET A 137 5.75 6.13 -15.10
CA MET A 137 4.85 5.01 -14.80
C MET A 137 3.44 5.36 -15.27
N LYS A 138 2.97 4.66 -16.30
CA LYS A 138 1.58 4.68 -16.77
C LYS A 138 0.64 4.59 -15.56
N TRP A 139 -0.07 5.67 -15.27
CA TRP A 139 -1.28 5.61 -14.46
C TRP A 139 -2.25 4.68 -15.18
N ALA A 140 -2.40 3.46 -14.67
CA ALA A 140 -3.45 2.57 -15.12
C ALA A 140 -4.76 3.16 -14.63
N SER A 141 -5.45 3.87 -15.51
CA SER A 141 -6.89 4.04 -15.45
C SER A 141 -7.49 2.62 -15.41
N SER A 142 -7.84 2.16 -14.21
CA SER A 142 -8.83 1.09 -14.05
C SER A 142 -10.18 1.67 -14.43
N THR A 143 -10.42 1.78 -15.74
CA THR A 143 -11.78 1.77 -16.26
C THR A 143 -12.29 0.35 -16.07
N ALA A 144 -13.29 0.22 -15.21
CA ALA A 144 -14.06 -1.00 -15.07
C ALA A 144 -14.66 -1.39 -16.43
N ILE A 145 -14.46 -2.65 -16.81
CA ILE A 145 -15.41 -3.44 -17.61
C ILE A 145 -15.50 -4.80 -16.92
#